data_AF-K8Y4V6-F1
#
_entry.id   AF-K8Y4V6-F1
#
_cell.length_a   1.000
_cell.length_b   1.000
_cell.length_c   1.000
_cell.angle_alpha   90.00
_cell.angle_beta   90.00
_cell.angle_gamma   90.00
#
_symmetry.space_group_name_H-M   'P 1'
#
loop_
_entity.id
_entity.type
_entity.pdbx_description
1 polymer ?
#
loop_
_entity_poly.entity_id
_entity_poly.type
_entity_poly.pdbx_seq_one_letter_code
_entity_poly.pdbx_strand_id
1 'polypeptide(L)' 'MTEVNHYYEDAVAERINKTLKFECGLRYTFNDFKEAQSAIKQAVFLYNNVRLHQHLGFLTPEFVHQAS' A
#
# COMPACT_ATOMS: atom_id res chain seq x y z
N MET A 1 0.57 13.39 0.75
CA MET A 1 0.90 14.63 0.02
C MET A 1 -0.38 15.44 -0.08
N THR A 2 -0.70 16.16 0.99
CA THR A 2 -1.88 17.05 1.09
C THR A 2 -1.40 18.51 1.23
N GLU A 3 -2.26 19.47 0.88
CA GLU A 3 -1.92 20.90 0.86
C GLU A 3 -1.78 21.56 2.25
N VAL A 4 -2.02 20.79 3.33
CA VAL A 4 -1.84 21.23 4.73
C VAL A 4 -0.71 20.40 5.32
N ASN A 5 0.33 21.07 5.82
CA ASN A 5 1.66 20.56 6.15
C ASN A 5 1.70 19.55 7.34
N HIS A 6 0.95 18.45 7.26
CA HIS A 6 0.96 17.36 8.23
C HIS A 6 2.09 16.37 7.89
N TYR A 7 3.33 16.77 8.22
CA TYR A 7 4.56 16.00 7.98
C TYR A 7 4.46 14.52 8.38
N TYR A 8 3.71 14.22 9.45
CA TYR A 8 3.51 12.84 9.91
C TYR A 8 2.65 12.01 8.94
N GLU A 9 1.55 12.57 8.44
CA GLU A 9 0.66 11.88 7.50
C GLU A 9 1.35 11.63 6.17
N ASP A 10 2.16 12.60 5.72
CA ASP A 10 2.97 12.47 4.53
C ASP A 10 4.05 11.39 4.69
N ALA A 11 4.74 11.34 5.84
CA ALA A 11 5.71 10.28 6.11
C ALA A 11 5.08 8.88 6.12
N VAL A 12 3.85 8.75 6.66
CA VAL A 12 3.10 7.49 6.62
C VAL A 12 2.73 7.12 5.18
N ALA A 13 2.21 8.08 4.40
CA ALA A 13 1.86 7.87 3.01
C ALA A 13 3.08 7.49 2.15
N GLU A 14 4.24 8.11 2.37
CA GLU A 14 5.48 7.78 1.68
C GLU A 14 5.94 6.36 1.98
N ARG A 15 5.86 5.92 3.24
CA ARG A 15 6.20 4.54 3.62
C ARG A 15 5.30 3.52 2.93
N ILE A 16 4.00 3.80 2.86
CA ILE A 16 3.04 2.96 2.14
C ILE A 16 3.39 2.93 0.65
N ASN A 17 3.61 4.10 0.03
CA ASN A 17 3.97 4.21 -1.39
C ASN A 17 5.27 3.48 -1.73
N LYS A 18 6.28 3.54 -0.86
CA LYS A 18 7.52 2.78 -1.01
C LYS A 18 7.24 1.28 -1.01
N THR A 19 6.42 0.81 -0.07
CA THR A 19 6.01 -0.60 0.03
C THR A 19 5.30 -1.04 -1.25
N LEU A 20 4.29 -0.30 -1.71
CA LEU A 20 3.52 -0.65 -2.91
C LEU A 20 4.41 -0.68 -4.17
N LYS A 21 5.35 0.26 -4.29
CA LYS A 21 6.30 0.30 -5.42
C LYS A 21 7.27 -0.88 -5.40
N PHE A 22 7.95 -1.12 -4.28
CA PHE A 22 9.07 -2.07 -4.23
C PHE A 22 8.66 -3.50 -3.89
N GLU A 23 7.63 -3.69 -3.07
CA GLU A 23 7.19 -5.02 -2.60
C GLU A 23 5.97 -5.55 -3.39
N CYS A 24 5.08 -4.66 -3.86
CA CYS A 24 3.85 -5.06 -4.57
C CYS A 24 3.92 -4.89 -6.10
N GLY A 25 5.12 -4.73 -6.66
CA GLY A 25 5.34 -4.76 -8.11
C GLY A 25 4.96 -3.50 -8.88
N LEU A 26 4.62 -2.38 -8.22
CA LEU A 26 4.27 -1.12 -8.90
C LEU A 26 5.49 -0.28 -9.33
N ARG A 27 6.71 -0.83 -9.27
CA ARG A 27 7.93 -0.14 -9.73
C ARG A 27 8.04 -0.09 -11.25
N TYR A 28 7.36 -0.98 -11.96
CA TYR A 28 7.48 -1.09 -13.41
C TYR A 28 6.60 -0.08 -14.15
N THR A 29 6.99 0.22 -15.39
CA THR A 29 6.16 0.98 -16.33
C THR A 29 5.13 0.05 -16.95
N PHE A 30 3.89 0.51 -17.03
CA PHE A 30 2.79 -0.21 -17.67
C PHE A 30 2.59 0.32 -19.10
N ASN A 31 2.16 -0.56 -20.00
CA ASN A 31 1.99 -0.20 -21.41
C ASN A 31 0.69 0.61 -21.65
N ASP A 32 -0.32 0.36 -20.82
CA ASP A 32 -1.61 1.03 -20.90
C ASP A 32 -2.24 1.26 -19.51
N PHE A 33 -3.22 2.16 -19.47
CA PHE A 33 -3.89 2.55 -18.24
C PHE A 33 -4.68 1.40 -17.59
N LYS A 34 -5.20 0.46 -18.37
CA LYS A 34 -6.00 -0.66 -17.86
C LYS A 34 -5.10 -1.69 -17.16
N GLU A 35 -3.91 -1.94 -17.71
CA GLU A 35 -2.86 -2.72 -17.07
C GLU A 35 -2.45 -2.09 -15.73
N ALA A 36 -2.12 -0.79 -15.75
CA ALA A 36 -1.76 -0.05 -14.52
C ALA A 36 -2.87 -0.11 -13.46
N GLN A 37 -4.13 0.09 -13.86
CA GLN A 37 -5.26 0.03 -12.94
C GLN A 37 -5.40 -1.38 -12.32
N SER A 38 -5.21 -2.43 -13.11
CA SER A 38 -5.29 -3.82 -12.64
C SER A 38 -4.16 -4.13 -11.66
N ALA A 39 -2.93 -3.71 -11.98
CA ALA A 39 -1.77 -3.87 -11.11
C ALA A 39 -1.95 -3.12 -9.78
N ILE A 40 -2.49 -1.89 -9.81
CA ILE A 40 -2.79 -1.12 -8.59
C ILE A 40 -3.81 -1.86 -7.72
N LYS A 41 -4.90 -2.38 -8.30
CA LYS A 41 -5.90 -3.16 -7.54
C LYS A 41 -5.28 -4.40 -6.89
N GLN A 42 -4.41 -5.11 -7.61
CA GLN A 42 -3.69 -6.26 -7.08
C GLN A 42 -2.73 -5.87 -5.96
N ALA A 43 -1.99 -4.77 -6.12
CA ALA A 43 -1.06 -4.28 -5.11
C ALA A 43 -1.78 -3.88 -3.81
N VAL A 44 -2.91 -3.18 -3.92
CA VAL A 44 -3.75 -2.83 -2.76
C VAL A 44 -4.28 -4.08 -2.07
N PHE A 45 -4.76 -5.07 -2.85
CA PHE A 45 -5.21 -6.34 -2.29
C PHE A 45 -4.08 -7.07 -1.53
N LEU A 46 -2.90 -7.18 -2.14
CA LEU A 46 -1.73 -7.84 -1.53
C LEU A 46 -1.32 -7.14 -0.23
N TYR A 47 -1.27 -5.81 -0.22
CA TYR A 47 -0.91 -5.04 0.96
C TYR A 47 -1.91 -5.25 2.10
N ASN A 48 -3.21 -5.21 1.82
CA ASN A 48 -4.24 -5.30 2.86
C ASN A 48 -4.49 -6.73 3.37
N ASN A 49 -4.40 -7.73 2.48
CA ASN A 49 -4.88 -9.09 2.77
C ASN A 49 -3.78 -10.14 2.88
N VAL A 50 -2.59 -9.90 2.33
CA VAL A 50 -1.54 -10.93 2.22
C VAL A 50 -0.27 -10.52 2.97
N ARG A 51 0.10 -9.25 2.93
CA ARG A 51 1.30 -8.75 3.58
C ARG A 51 1.15 -8.83 5.10
N LEU A 52 2.12 -9.44 5.76
CA LEU A 52 2.19 -9.48 7.23
C LEU A 52 2.93 -8.25 7.75
N HIS A 53 2.35 -7.57 8.73
CA HIS A 53 2.93 -6.36 9.31
C HIS A 53 3.47 -6.66 10.70
N GLN A 54 4.79 -6.55 10.87
CA GLN A 54 5.45 -6.77 12.17
C GLN A 54 4.86 -5.90 13.29
N HIS A 55 4.52 -4.64 12.99
CA HIS A 55 3.95 -3.71 13.97
C HIS A 55 2.50 -4.07 14.35
N LEU A 56 1.84 -4.91 13.54
CA LEU A 56 0.52 -5.47 13.82
C LEU A 56 0.63 -6.89 14.42
N GLY A 57 1.79 -7.31 14.92
CA GLY A 57 1.98 -8.66 15.45
C GLY A 57 1.95 -9.76 14.38
N PHE A 58 2.48 -9.47 13.18
CA PHE A 58 2.41 -10.34 12.01
C PHE A 58 0.98 -10.63 11.54
N LEU A 59 0.07 -9.67 11.73
CA LEU A 59 -1.27 -9.69 11.17
C LEU A 59 -1.34 -8.82 9.91
N THR A 60 -2.39 -9.04 9.11
CA THR A 60 -2.67 -8.24 7.92
C THR A 60 -3.47 -6.99 8.32
N PRO A 61 -3.35 -5.88 7.57
CA PRO A 61 -4.14 -4.67 7.82
C PRO A 61 -5.64 -4.94 7.85
N GLU A 62 -6.15 -5.76 6.91
CA GLU A 62 -7.56 -6.14 6.85
C GLU A 62 -8.00 -6.90 8.10
N PHE A 63 -7.19 -7.86 8.58
CA PHE A 63 -7.52 -8.63 9.78
C PHE A 63 -7.69 -7.73 11.01
N VAL A 64 -6.78 -6.76 11.19
CA VAL A 64 -6.88 -5.82 12.32
C VAL A 64 -8.09 -4.91 12.17
N HIS A 65 -8.39 -4.45 10.95
CA HIS A 65 -9.54 -3.60 10.68
C HIS A 65 -10.87 -4.32 10.94
N GLN A 66 -10.98 -5.60 10.58
CA GLN A 66 -12.18 -6.41 10.82
C GLN A 66 -12.34 -6.84 12.28
N ALA A 67 -11.25 -6.90 13.05
CA ALA A 67 -11.27 -7.22 14.47
C ALA A 67 -11.55 -6.00 15.38
N SER A 68 -11.70 -4.80 14.79
CA SER A 68 -11.94 -3.53 15.49
C SER A 68 -13.42 -3.15 15.56
#